data_AF-A0A368FU60-F1
#
_entry.id   AF-A0A368FU60-F1
#
_cell.length_a   1.000
_cell.length_b   1.000
_cell.length_c   1.000
_cell.angle_alpha   90.00
_cell.angle_beta   90.00
_cell.angle_gamma   90.00
#
_symmetry.space_group_name_H-M   'P 1'
#
loop_
_entity.id
_entity.type
_entity.pdbx_description
1 polymer ?
#
loop_
_entity_poly.entity_id
_entity_poly.type
_entity_poly.pdbx_seq_one_letter_code
_entity_poly.pdbx_strand_id
1 'polypeptide(L)'
;MSFLNLVDFDGSIKRNKKQEAVLNTFNDRERFLRELEAQRKARAVDQKQQKAALVVQRTWRAYRARNRIAQQLRGEFDEIGRPTTKEALNLQITRMNVFYHHPDDDSRLVSVCVKSHELQLCMNCCSDEAGIGGSKFSYISVVWCL
;
A
#
# COMPACT_ATOMS: atom_id res chain seq x y z
N MET A 1 38.32 15.74 -35.91
CA MET A 1 37.81 16.69 -34.89
C MET A 1 36.29 16.74 -35.03
N SER A 2 35.54 16.08 -34.14
CA SER A 2 34.09 15.89 -34.24
C SER A 2 33.33 17.18 -33.89
N PHE A 3 32.45 17.63 -34.80
CA PHE A 3 31.56 18.79 -34.70
C PHE A 3 30.50 18.69 -33.58
N LEU A 4 30.49 17.57 -32.84
CA LEU A 4 29.43 17.20 -31.88
C LEU A 4 29.59 17.80 -30.48
N ASN A 5 30.70 18.50 -30.18
CA ASN A 5 30.96 19.10 -28.85
C ASN A 5 30.73 20.62 -28.78
N LEU A 6 30.16 21.25 -29.82
CA LEU A 6 30.05 22.72 -29.85
C LEU A 6 28.70 23.26 -29.34
N VAL A 7 27.78 22.38 -28.94
CA VAL A 7 26.42 22.78 -28.50
C VAL A 7 26.07 22.07 -27.19
N ASP A 8 26.88 22.30 -26.16
CA ASP A 8 26.42 22.09 -24.80
C ASP A 8 25.32 23.12 -24.51
N PHE A 9 24.08 22.65 -24.52
CA PHE A 9 22.90 23.46 -24.25
C PHE A 9 22.60 23.39 -22.76
N ASP A 10 23.16 24.33 -22.00
CA ASP A 10 23.00 24.47 -20.54
C ASP A 10 21.62 25.02 -20.11
N GLY A 11 20.69 25.20 -21.06
CA GLY A 11 19.40 25.83 -20.81
C GLY A 11 19.46 27.35 -20.67
N SER A 12 20.62 27.99 -20.90
CA SER A 12 20.71 29.45 -20.90
C SER A 12 20.24 30.05 -22.23
N ILE A 13 19.33 31.03 -22.13
CA ILE A 13 18.88 31.89 -23.24
C ILE A 13 19.85 33.07 -23.37
N LYS A 14 21.16 32.82 -23.48
CA LYS A 14 22.11 33.88 -23.81
C LYS A 14 22.51 33.75 -25.27
N ARG A 15 22.11 34.74 -26.07
CA ARG A 15 22.41 34.84 -27.51
C ARG A 15 23.92 34.79 -27.74
N ASN A 16 24.42 33.67 -28.24
CA ASN A 16 25.83 33.53 -28.55
C ASN A 16 26.08 34.04 -29.98
N LYS A 17 26.77 35.17 -30.12
CA LYS A 17 27.07 35.81 -31.43
C LYS A 17 27.77 34.86 -32.41
N LYS A 18 28.47 33.83 -31.92
CA LYS A 18 29.12 32.80 -32.74
C LYS A 18 28.13 31.78 -33.33
N GLN A 19 27.00 31.52 -32.67
CA GLN A 19 25.92 30.68 -33.20
C GLN A 19 25.10 31.43 -34.27
N GLU A 20 24.89 32.74 -34.09
CA GLU A 20 24.21 33.57 -35.09
C GLU A 20 25.00 33.65 -36.42
N ALA A 21 26.34 33.68 -36.36
CA ALA A 21 27.19 33.70 -37.55
C ALA A 21 27.13 32.41 -38.40
N VAL A 22 26.67 31.29 -37.84
CA VAL A 22 26.50 30.01 -38.55
C VAL A 22 25.13 29.93 -39.26
N LEU A 23 24.16 30.75 -38.86
CA LEU A 23 22.78 30.74 -39.38
C LEU A 23 22.53 31.87 -40.41
N ASN A 24 23.47 32.10 -41.32
CA ASN A 24 23.41 33.22 -42.28
C ASN A 24 22.52 32.97 -43.50
N THR A 25 21.94 31.77 -43.69
CA THR A 25 20.88 31.57 -44.69
C THR A 25 19.52 31.41 -44.00
N PHE A 26 18.50 32.11 -44.49
CA PHE A 26 17.15 32.09 -43.94
C PHE A 26 16.58 30.66 -43.83
N ASN A 27 16.94 29.77 -44.76
CA ASN A 27 16.55 28.36 -44.78
C ASN A 27 17.17 27.56 -43.63
N ASP A 28 18.43 27.81 -43.27
CA ASP A 28 19.09 27.10 -42.17
C ASP A 28 18.53 27.51 -40.81
N ARG A 29 18.14 28.79 -40.66
CA ARG A 29 17.47 29.30 -39.46
C ARG A 29 16.10 28.67 -39.27
N GLU A 30 15.28 28.58 -40.32
CA GLU A 30 13.95 27.98 -40.21
C GLU A 30 14.04 26.48 -39.93
N ARG A 31 14.96 25.78 -40.59
CA ARG A 31 15.23 24.35 -40.33
C ARG A 31 15.68 24.12 -38.88
N PHE A 32 16.56 24.98 -38.36
CA PHE A 32 17.01 24.91 -36.97
C PHE A 32 15.86 25.11 -35.96
N LEU A 33 14.99 26.09 -36.19
CA LEU A 33 13.83 26.32 -35.31
C LEU A 33 12.85 25.13 -35.33
N ARG A 34 12.59 24.57 -36.51
CA ARG A 34 11.75 23.36 -36.64
C ARG A 34 12.33 22.17 -35.91
N GLU A 35 13.63 21.94 -36.02
CA GLU A 35 14.33 20.87 -35.31
C GLU A 35 14.26 21.07 -33.79
N LEU A 36 14.44 22.31 -33.32
CA LEU A 36 14.36 22.65 -31.90
C LEU A 36 12.94 22.44 -31.34
N GLU A 37 11.90 22.81 -32.11
CA GLU A 37 10.52 22.51 -31.76
C GLU A 37 10.22 21.01 -31.75
N ALA A 38 10.74 20.25 -32.71
CA ALA A 38 10.61 18.80 -32.73
C ALA A 38 11.24 18.17 -31.49
N GLN A 39 12.45 18.59 -31.11
CA GLN A 39 13.12 18.13 -29.89
C GLN A 39 12.39 18.54 -28.60
N ARG A 40 11.73 19.70 -28.57
CA ARG A 40 10.88 20.09 -27.43
C ARG A 40 9.65 19.20 -27.33
N LYS A 41 8.98 18.92 -28.45
CA LYS A 41 7.82 18.03 -28.50
C LYS A 41 8.19 16.60 -28.10
N ALA A 42 9.32 16.07 -28.59
CA ALA A 42 9.82 14.75 -28.20
C ALA A 42 10.07 14.66 -26.69
N ARG A 43 10.79 15.62 -26.11
CA ARG A 43 11.03 15.67 -24.65
C ARG A 43 9.73 15.76 -23.85
N ALA A 44 8.74 16.52 -24.31
CA ALA A 44 7.46 16.63 -23.63
C ALA A 44 6.70 15.28 -23.61
N VAL A 45 6.76 14.52 -24.71
CA VAL A 45 6.18 13.17 -24.79
C VAL A 45 6.91 12.22 -23.86
N ASP A 46 8.25 12.21 -23.87
CA ASP A 46 9.06 11.35 -23.01
C ASP A 46 8.79 11.62 -21.53
N GLN A 47 8.75 12.90 -21.12
CA GLN A 47 8.42 13.27 -19.75
C GLN A 47 7.01 12.81 -19.35
N LYS A 48 6.04 12.90 -20.26
CA LYS A 48 4.67 12.43 -20.00
C LYS A 48 4.65 10.91 -19.80
N GLN A 49 5.35 10.16 -20.63
CA GLN A 49 5.46 8.71 -20.51
C GLN A 49 6.18 8.30 -19.23
N GLN A 50 7.28 8.96 -18.88
CA GLN A 50 8.01 8.71 -17.63
C GLN A 50 7.13 8.97 -16.40
N LYS A 51 6.37 10.07 -16.39
CA LYS A 51 5.42 10.36 -15.31
C LYS A 51 4.35 9.29 -15.19
N ALA A 52 3.77 8.85 -16.32
CA ALA A 52 2.79 7.77 -16.31
C ALA A 52 3.39 6.45 -15.79
N ALA A 53 4.60 6.10 -16.23
CA ALA A 53 5.31 4.92 -15.75
C ALA A 53 5.56 4.98 -14.23
N LEU A 54 5.95 6.14 -13.69
CA LEU A 54 6.13 6.32 -12.25
C LEU A 54 4.83 6.11 -11.46
N VAL A 55 3.70 6.57 -11.97
CA VAL A 55 2.39 6.34 -11.33
C VAL A 55 2.05 4.85 -11.30
N VAL A 56 2.23 4.15 -12.42
CA VAL A 56 2.00 2.70 -12.51
C VAL A 56 2.94 1.94 -11.56
N GLN A 57 4.23 2.27 -11.58
CA GLN A 57 5.21 1.61 -10.71
C GLN A 57 4.91 1.85 -9.23
N ARG A 58 4.57 3.08 -8.85
CA ARG A 58 4.26 3.44 -7.46
C ARG A 58 3.01 2.70 -6.97
N THR A 59 1.94 2.70 -7.76
CA THR A 59 0.69 2.03 -7.42
C THR A 59 0.89 0.52 -7.30
N TRP A 60 1.61 -0.08 -8.24
CA TRP A 60 1.94 -1.51 -8.18
C TRP A 60 2.81 -1.88 -6.99
N ARG A 61 3.87 -1.10 -6.69
CA ARG A 61 4.72 -1.35 -5.52
C ARG A 61 3.94 -1.25 -4.21
N ALA A 62 3.06 -0.26 -4.08
CA ALA A 62 2.20 -0.10 -2.91
C ALA A 62 1.18 -1.25 -2.77
N TYR A 63 0.56 -1.67 -3.88
CA TYR A 63 -0.32 -2.84 -3.91
C TYR A 63 0.44 -4.11 -3.47
N ARG A 64 1.61 -4.37 -4.05
CA ARG A 64 2.44 -5.53 -3.71
C ARG A 64 2.87 -5.52 -2.24
N ALA A 65 3.26 -4.37 -1.70
CA ALA A 65 3.63 -4.24 -0.29
C ALA A 65 2.46 -4.55 0.64
N ARG A 66 1.26 -4.00 0.35
CA ARG A 66 0.05 -4.29 1.12
C ARG A 66 -0.32 -5.76 1.08
N ASN A 67 -0.25 -6.41 -0.09
CA ASN A 67 -0.52 -7.84 -0.19
C ASN A 67 0.47 -8.69 0.60
N ARG A 68 1.76 -8.32 0.61
CA ARG A 68 2.77 -9.03 1.40
C ARG A 68 2.45 -8.95 2.89
N ILE A 69 2.11 -7.76 3.38
CA ILE A 69 1.73 -7.56 4.79
C ILE A 69 0.44 -8.34 5.10
N ALA A 70 -0.57 -8.26 4.24
CA ALA A 70 -1.82 -9.00 4.41
C ALA A 70 -1.59 -10.52 4.50
N GLN A 71 -0.72 -11.07 3.65
CA GLN A 71 -0.34 -12.49 3.70
C GLN A 71 0.40 -12.86 4.99
N GLN A 72 1.33 -12.02 5.45
CA GLN A 72 2.03 -12.25 6.70
C GLN A 72 1.06 -12.25 7.89
N LEU A 73 0.18 -11.25 7.97
CA LEU A 73 -0.82 -11.16 9.03
C LEU A 73 -1.83 -12.31 8.98
N ARG A 74 -2.18 -12.81 7.79
CA ARG A 74 -3.01 -14.01 7.64
C ARG A 74 -2.30 -15.26 8.18
N GLY A 75 -1.00 -15.41 7.89
CA GLY A 75 -0.18 -16.47 8.48
C GLY A 75 -0.11 -16.39 10.00
N GLU A 76 0.21 -15.21 10.54
CA GLU A 76 0.24 -14.98 12.00
C GLU A 76 -1.12 -15.18 12.67
N PHE A 77 -2.22 -14.92 11.94
CA PHE A 77 -3.57 -15.19 12.42
C PHE A 77 -3.82 -16.69 12.53
N ASP A 78 -3.48 -17.44 11.47
CA ASP A 78 -3.67 -18.89 11.41
C ASP A 78 -2.74 -19.62 12.42
N GLU A 79 -1.54 -19.09 12.70
CA GLU A 79 -0.59 -19.64 13.69
C GLU A 79 -1.08 -19.53 15.15
N ILE A 80 -1.72 -18.42 15.53
CA ILE A 80 -2.28 -18.26 16.88
C ILE A 80 -3.44 -19.23 17.11
N GLY A 81 -4.19 -19.57 16.06
CA GLY A 81 -5.31 -20.50 16.15
C GLY A 81 -6.48 -19.93 16.97
N ARG A 82 -6.99 -20.68 17.95
CA ARG A 82 -8.16 -20.26 18.76
C ARG A 82 -7.70 -19.36 19.92
N PRO A 83 -8.16 -18.10 20.02
CA PRO A 83 -7.74 -17.19 21.08
C PRO A 83 -8.37 -17.60 22.42
N THR A 84 -7.54 -17.70 23.47
CA THR A 84 -7.97 -18.07 24.83
C THR A 84 -8.18 -16.85 25.73
N THR A 85 -7.51 -15.73 25.43
CA THR A 85 -7.63 -14.48 26.19
C THR A 85 -8.30 -13.37 25.39
N LYS A 86 -8.80 -12.34 26.09
CA LYS A 86 -9.43 -11.17 25.46
C LYS A 86 -8.42 -10.38 24.63
N GLU A 87 -7.17 -10.29 25.09
CA GLU A 87 -6.09 -9.60 24.39
C GLU A 87 -5.76 -10.31 23.06
N ALA A 88 -5.67 -11.65 23.08
CA ALA A 88 -5.43 -12.44 21.88
C ALA A 88 -6.57 -12.31 20.87
N LEU A 89 -7.82 -12.29 21.33
CA LEU A 89 -8.99 -12.06 20.50
C LEU A 89 -8.94 -10.66 19.84
N ASN A 90 -8.66 -9.61 20.61
CA ASN A 90 -8.56 -8.25 20.08
C ASN A 90 -7.45 -8.12 19.02
N LEU A 91 -6.31 -8.78 19.25
CA LEU A 91 -5.21 -8.83 18.29
C LEU A 91 -5.65 -9.52 16.99
N GLN A 92 -6.36 -10.64 17.10
CA GLN A 92 -6.90 -11.36 15.95
C GLN A 92 -7.92 -10.55 15.15
N ILE A 93 -8.86 -9.86 15.82
CA ILE A 93 -9.82 -8.94 15.17
C ILE A 93 -9.06 -7.84 14.42
N THR A 94 -8.06 -7.24 15.06
CA THR A 94 -7.26 -6.16 14.46
C THR A 94 -6.53 -6.63 13.20
N ARG A 95 -5.95 -7.84 13.23
CA ARG A 95 -5.30 -8.45 12.07
C ARG A 95 -6.29 -8.75 10.95
N MET A 96 -7.45 -9.32 11.29
CA MET A 96 -8.51 -9.63 10.33
C MET A 96 -8.93 -8.38 9.54
N ASN A 97 -9.08 -7.23 10.19
CA ASN A 97 -9.43 -5.97 9.54
C ASN A 97 -8.44 -5.53 8.44
N VAL A 98 -7.21 -6.03 8.46
CA VAL A 98 -6.18 -5.66 7.47
C VAL A 98 -6.24 -6.55 6.23
N PHE A 99 -6.49 -7.85 6.38
CA PHE A 99 -6.42 -8.81 5.28
C PHE A 99 -7.77 -9.36 4.83
N TYR A 100 -8.86 -9.08 5.56
CA TYR A 100 -10.18 -9.63 5.28
C TYR A 100 -10.58 -9.44 3.82
N HIS A 101 -10.85 -10.56 3.16
CA HIS A 101 -11.38 -10.57 1.81
C HIS A 101 -12.57 -11.53 1.73
N HIS A 102 -13.73 -10.96 1.38
CA HIS A 102 -14.90 -11.76 1.07
C HIS A 102 -14.76 -12.38 -0.34
N PRO A 103 -15.07 -13.68 -0.54
CA PRO A 103 -15.60 -14.64 0.44
C PRO A 103 -14.53 -15.51 1.14
N ASP A 104 -13.26 -15.38 0.77
CA ASP A 104 -12.20 -16.31 1.16
C ASP A 104 -11.97 -16.40 2.68
N ASP A 105 -12.24 -15.31 3.41
CA ASP A 105 -12.01 -15.20 4.86
C ASP A 105 -13.29 -15.24 5.71
N ASP A 106 -14.45 -15.50 5.12
CA ASP A 106 -15.73 -15.51 5.86
C ASP A 106 -15.73 -16.53 7.01
N SER A 107 -15.13 -17.70 6.79
CA SER A 107 -15.00 -18.75 7.82
C SER A 107 -14.15 -18.29 9.01
N ARG A 108 -13.07 -17.53 8.75
CA ARG A 108 -12.22 -16.93 9.79
C ARG A 108 -12.96 -15.82 10.53
N LEU A 109 -13.74 -15.01 9.81
CA LEU A 109 -14.57 -13.97 10.42
C LEU A 109 -15.58 -14.58 11.40
N VAL A 110 -16.30 -15.63 10.97
CA VAL A 110 -17.28 -16.33 11.81
C VAL A 110 -16.61 -16.93 13.04
N SER A 111 -15.43 -17.56 12.91
CA SER A 111 -14.75 -18.17 14.07
C SER A 111 -14.37 -17.15 15.14
N VAL A 112 -13.91 -15.96 14.73
CA VAL A 112 -13.60 -14.85 15.65
C VAL A 112 -14.85 -14.28 16.31
N CYS A 113 -15.94 -14.10 15.55
CA CYS A 113 -17.21 -13.62 16.09
C CYS A 113 -17.79 -14.58 17.13
N VAL A 114 -17.78 -15.88 16.85
CA VAL A 114 -18.24 -16.91 17.81
C VAL A 114 -17.39 -16.84 19.08
N LYS A 115 -16.06 -16.76 18.95
CA LYS A 115 -15.18 -16.73 20.13
C LYS A 115 -15.32 -15.45 20.95
N SER A 116 -15.60 -14.32 20.30
CA SER A 116 -15.93 -13.07 20.98
C SER A 116 -17.18 -13.21 21.85
N HIS A 117 -18.21 -13.87 21.32
CA HIS A 117 -19.44 -14.10 22.07
C HIS A 117 -19.23 -15.04 23.26
N GLU A 118 -18.46 -16.13 23.08
CA GLU A 118 -18.11 -17.06 24.16
C GLU A 118 -17.38 -16.36 25.33
N LEU A 119 -16.34 -15.58 25.05
CA LEU A 119 -15.56 -14.89 26.09
C LEU A 119 -16.39 -13.84 26.83
N GLN A 120 -17.34 -13.21 26.14
CA GLN A 120 -18.24 -12.23 26.74
C GLN A 120 -19.26 -12.88 27.68
N LEU A 121 -19.80 -14.05 27.31
CA LEU A 121 -20.65 -14.84 28.20
C LEU A 121 -19.90 -15.30 29.46
N CYS A 122 -18.67 -15.80 29.31
CA CYS A 122 -17.86 -16.23 30.46
C CYS A 122 -17.60 -15.09 31.46
N MET A 123 -17.31 -13.87 30.98
CA MET A 123 -17.08 -12.73 31.88
C MET A 123 -18.35 -12.26 32.59
N ASN A 124 -19.51 -12.34 31.94
CA ASN A 124 -20.79 -12.02 32.58
C ASN A 124 -21.10 -13.04 33.69
N CYS A 125 -20.92 -14.34 33.44
CA CYS A 125 -21.12 -15.38 34.46
C CYS A 125 -20.16 -15.23 35.66
N CYS A 126 -18.88 -14.94 35.44
CA CYS A 126 -17.93 -14.73 36.55
C CYS A 126 -18.24 -13.45 37.35
N SER A 127 -18.82 -12.43 36.73
CA SER A 127 -19.20 -11.18 37.41
C SER A 127 -20.44 -11.37 38.28
N ASP A 128 -21.40 -12.20 37.83
CA ASP A 128 -22.58 -12.58 38.62
C ASP A 128 -22.19 -13.46 39.83
N GLU A 129 -21.19 -14.33 39.69
CA GLU A 129 -20.66 -15.14 40.81
C GLU A 129 -19.93 -14.30 41.88
N ALA A 130 -19.29 -13.19 41.51
CA ALA A 130 -18.63 -12.28 42.46
C ALA A 130 -19.61 -11.37 43.23
N GLY A 131 -20.85 -11.25 42.76
CA GLY A 131 -21.89 -10.40 43.34
C GLY A 131 -22.92 -11.13 44.23
N ILE A 132 -22.95 -12.47 44.21
CA ILE A 132 -23.99 -13.24 44.91
C ILE A 132 -23.35 -14.10 46.01
N GLY A 133 -23.32 -13.53 47.22
CA GLY A 133 -23.32 -14.36 48.42
C GLY A 133 -24.60 -15.20 48.44
N GLY A 134 -24.48 -16.52 48.34
CA GLY A 134 -25.52 -17.45 48.74
C GLY A 134 -26.10 -18.35 47.65
N SER A 135 -25.54 -19.57 47.62
CA SER A 135 -26.26 -20.84 47.44
C SER A 135 -26.75 -21.27 46.04
N LYS A 136 -26.24 -22.46 45.68
CA LYS A 136 -26.84 -23.55 44.87
C LYS A 136 -26.75 -23.48 43.34
N PHE A 137 -25.93 -24.43 42.83
CA PHE A 137 -25.86 -25.01 41.48
C PHE A 137 -25.35 -24.08 40.37
N SER A 138 -24.36 -24.46 39.53
CA SER A 138 -24.27 -25.72 38.80
C SER A 138 -22.82 -26.12 38.50
N TYR A 139 -22.49 -27.39 38.75
CA TYR A 139 -21.20 -28.06 38.50
C TYR A 139 -20.76 -28.13 37.01
N ILE A 140 -21.46 -27.42 36.11
CA ILE A 140 -21.23 -27.46 34.66
C ILE A 140 -20.21 -26.38 34.22
N SER A 141 -20.01 -25.32 35.02
CA SER A 141 -19.15 -24.18 34.60
C SER A 141 -17.64 -24.48 34.62
N VAL A 142 -17.18 -25.45 35.40
CA VAL A 142 -15.73 -25.65 35.62
C VAL A 142 -15.05 -26.39 34.44
N VAL A 143 -15.81 -27.06 33.57
CA VAL A 143 -15.23 -27.84 32.46
C VAL A 143 -14.92 -26.97 31.23
N TRP A 144 -15.45 -25.76 31.14
CA TRP A 144 -15.25 -24.88 29.97
C TRP A 144 -14.13 -23.83 30.13
N CYS A 145 -13.42 -23.85 31.27
CA CYS A 145 -12.36 -22.90 31.59
C CYS A 145 -10.95 -23.52 31.69
N LEU A 146 -10.76 -24.74 31.16
CA LEU A 146 -9.44 -25.38 31.00
C LEU A 146 -9.13 -25.65 29.53
#